data_AF-A0A1D2MP69-F1
#
_entry.id   AF-A0A1D2MP69-F1
#
_cell.length_a   1.000
_cell.length_b   1.000
_cell.length_c   1.000
_cell.angle_alpha   90.00
_cell.angle_beta   90.00
_cell.angle_gamma   90.00
#
_symmetry.space_group_name_H-M   'P 1'
#
loop_
_entity.id
_entity.type
_entity.pdbx_description
1 polymer ?
#
loop_
_entity_poly.entity_id
_entity_poly.type
_entity_poly.pdbx_seq_one_letter_code
_entity_poly.pdbx_strand_id
1 'polypeptide(L)'
;MFNVSCLHEMAIMFACMKKNEFKEVKCSEEIETFNKCHMEHIELKKLAKLREESGQVVTGNNARKLTTKQLNQLLAKYPQYNEEL
;
A
#
# COMPACT_ATOMS: atom_id res chain seq x y z
N MET A 1 -7.23 7.14 -7.92
CA MET A 1 -6.43 8.17 -7.22
C MET A 1 -5.00 7.66 -7.19
N PHE A 2 -4.10 8.31 -7.94
CA PHE A 2 -2.71 7.88 -8.09
C PHE A 2 -1.99 8.04 -6.75
N ASN A 3 -1.79 6.94 -6.02
CA ASN A 3 -0.98 6.95 -4.80
C ASN A 3 0.50 6.89 -5.20
N VAL A 4 1.07 8.06 -5.49
CA VAL A 4 2.51 8.24 -5.64
C VAL A 4 3.09 8.39 -4.23
N SER A 5 4.09 7.58 -3.89
CA SER A 5 4.73 7.59 -2.56
C SER A 5 6.12 8.23 -2.63
N CYS A 6 6.64 8.66 -1.46
CA CYS A 6 7.99 9.20 -1.29
C CYS A 6 8.28 10.50 -2.06
N LEU A 7 7.25 11.31 -2.33
CA LEU A 7 7.39 12.58 -3.07
C LEU A 7 8.24 13.61 -2.30
N HIS A 8 8.17 13.61 -0.97
CA HIS A 8 8.91 14.54 -0.14
C HIS A 8 10.42 14.24 -0.17
N GLU A 9 10.78 12.98 0.06
CA GLU A 9 12.15 12.48 0.04
C GLU A 9 12.77 12.64 -1.35
N MET A 10 11.98 12.36 -2.40
CA MET A 10 12.37 12.58 -3.79
C MET A 10 12.66 14.05 -4.08
N ALA A 11 11.83 14.98 -3.59
CA ALA A 11 12.06 16.41 -3.77
C ALA A 11 13.34 16.89 -3.06
N ILE A 12 13.62 16.39 -1.86
CA ILE A 12 14.84 16.70 -1.11
C ILE A 12 16.08 16.16 -1.83
N MET A 13 16.04 14.90 -2.27
CA MET A 13 17.12 14.28 -3.05
C MET A 13 17.43 15.08 -4.32
N PHE A 14 16.41 15.46 -5.09
CA PHE A 14 16.61 16.28 -6.28
C PHE A 14 17.12 17.69 -5.98
N ALA A 15 16.72 18.28 -4.85
CA ALA A 15 17.27 19.56 -4.42
C ALA A 15 18.77 19.47 -4.11
N CYS A 16 19.22 18.39 -3.45
CA CYS A 16 20.64 18.14 -3.22
C CYS A 16 21.38 17.90 -4.55
N MET A 17 20.87 17.01 -5.40
CA MET A 17 21.48 16.70 -6.69
C MET A 17 21.64 17.96 -7.54
N LYS A 18 20.60 18.80 -7.64
CA LYS A 18 20.66 20.07 -8.37
C LYS A 18 21.75 21.00 -7.84
N LYS A 19 21.91 21.10 -6.51
CA LYS A 19 22.97 21.93 -5.89
C LYS A 19 24.37 21.39 -6.13
N ASN A 20 24.51 20.08 -6.29
CA ASN A 20 25.79 19.38 -6.39
C ASN A 20 26.11 18.87 -7.80
N GLU A 21 25.47 19.42 -8.84
CA GLU A 21 25.68 19.02 -10.24
C GLU A 21 25.46 17.51 -10.47
N PHE A 22 24.49 16.94 -9.75
CA PHE A 22 24.13 15.53 -9.80
C PHE A 22 25.26 14.57 -9.38
N LYS A 23 26.24 15.06 -8.61
CA LYS A 23 27.25 14.20 -7.96
C LYS A 23 26.62 13.44 -6.80
N GLU A 24 26.17 12.22 -7.08
CA GLU A 24 25.46 11.34 -6.11
C GLU A 24 26.21 11.16 -4.78
N VAL A 25 27.55 11.05 -4.84
CA VAL A 25 28.40 10.91 -3.65
C VAL A 25 28.22 12.06 -2.65
N LYS A 26 27.81 13.25 -3.11
CA LYS A 26 27.54 14.41 -2.24
C LYS A 26 26.12 14.43 -1.65
N CYS A 27 25.26 13.52 -2.07
CA CYS A 27 23.85 13.44 -1.69
C CYS A 27 23.48 12.04 -1.17
N SER A 28 24.47 11.31 -0.62
CA SER A 28 24.28 9.91 -0.20
C SER A 28 23.19 9.79 0.88
N GLU A 29 23.11 10.75 1.79
CA GLU A 29 22.11 10.77 2.86
C GLU A 29 20.68 10.92 2.31
N GLU A 30 20.47 11.84 1.37
CA GLU A 30 19.16 12.04 0.74
C GLU A 30 18.75 10.85 -0.13
N ILE A 31 19.71 10.22 -0.81
CA ILE A 31 19.49 9.01 -1.60
C ILE A 31 19.11 7.83 -0.69
N GLU A 32 19.82 7.63 0.42
CA GLU A 32 19.50 6.59 1.41
C GLU A 32 18.10 6.79 2.01
N THR A 33 17.76 8.05 2.34
CA THR A 33 16.44 8.41 2.88
C THR A 33 15.32 8.11 1.88
N PHE A 34 15.50 8.48 0.61
CA PHE A 34 14.54 8.14 -0.45
C PHE A 34 14.41 6.63 -0.64
N ASN A 35 15.53 5.91 -0.71
CA ASN A 35 15.55 4.46 -0.88
C ASN A 35 14.84 3.75 0.27
N LYS A 36 15.05 4.19 1.51
CA LYS A 36 14.34 3.66 2.68
C LYS A 36 12.83 3.79 2.53
N CYS A 37 12.34 4.99 2.21
CA CYS A 37 10.90 5.21 1.97
C CYS A 37 10.37 4.30 0.85
N HIS A 38 11.12 4.18 -0.25
CA HIS A 38 10.71 3.36 -1.39
C HIS A 38 10.60 1.87 -1.03
N MET A 39 11.59 1.33 -0.28
CA MET A 39 11.58 -0.05 0.17
C MET A 39 10.43 -0.34 1.13
N GLU A 40 10.18 0.54 2.10
CA GLU A 40 9.05 0.43 3.02
C GLU A 40 7.72 0.43 2.25
N HIS A 41 7.57 1.30 1.24
CA HIS A 41 6.38 1.34 0.41
C HIS A 41 6.15 0.04 -0.37
N ILE A 42 7.21 -0.53 -0.97
CA ILE A 42 7.13 -1.81 -1.68
C ILE A 42 6.69 -2.94 -0.74
N GLU A 43 7.28 -3.02 0.45
CA GLU A 43 6.93 -4.04 1.44
C GLU A 43 5.48 -3.89 1.93
N LEU A 44 5.03 -2.67 2.22
CA LEU A 44 3.64 -2.40 2.59
C LEU A 44 2.66 -2.79 1.47
N LYS A 45 3.00 -2.49 0.21
CA LYS A 45 2.19 -2.87 -0.95
C LYS A 45 2.12 -4.39 -1.13
N LYS A 46 3.24 -5.09 -0.93
CA LYS A 46 3.32 -6.55 -0.96
C LYS A 46 2.46 -7.17 0.15
N LEU A 47 2.55 -6.65 1.38
CA LEU A 47 1.72 -7.10 2.52
C LEU A 47 0.23 -6.81 2.32
N ALA A 48 -0.12 -5.68 1.68
CA ALA A 48 -1.51 -5.39 1.32
C ALA A 48 -2.04 -6.43 0.31
N LYS A 49 -1.27 -6.71 -0.75
CA LYS A 49 -1.63 -7.70 -1.78
C LYS A 49 -1.80 -9.11 -1.18
N LEU A 50 -0.87 -9.54 -0.33
CA LEU A 50 -0.97 -10.84 0.37
C LEU A 50 -2.22 -10.93 1.25
N ARG A 51 -2.61 -9.84 1.93
CA ARG A 51 -3.84 -9.78 2.73
C ARG A 51 -5.11 -9.84 1.86
N GLU A 52 -5.09 -9.23 0.69
CA GLU A 52 -6.20 -9.33 -0.27
C GLU A 52 -6.34 -10.76 -0.81
N GLU A 53 -5.22 -11.40 -1.15
CA GLU A 53 -5.18 -12.77 -1.68
C GLU A 53 -5.60 -13.81 -0.64
N SER A 54 -5.17 -13.66 0.62
CA SER A 54 -5.49 -14.59 1.70
C SER A 54 -6.99 -14.69 2.00
N GLY A 55 -7.79 -13.71 1.55
CA GLY A 55 -9.24 -13.68 1.78
C GLY A 55 -9.61 -13.54 3.26
N GLN A 56 -8.66 -13.18 4.12
CA GLN A 56 -8.87 -13.07 5.55
C GLN A 56 -9.82 -11.90 5.81
N VAL A 57 -11.01 -12.17 6.36
CA VAL A 57 -12.01 -11.15 6.70
C VAL A 57 -11.43 -10.30 7.82
N VAL A 58 -11.04 -9.06 7.51
CA VAL A 58 -10.50 -8.15 8.53
C VAL A 58 -11.66 -7.59 9.34
N THR A 59 -11.89 -8.13 10.53
CA THR A 59 -12.87 -7.61 11.48
C THR A 59 -12.28 -6.37 12.17
N GLY A 60 -12.56 -5.19 11.61
CA GLY A 60 -12.21 -3.88 12.17
C GLY A 60 -13.00 -2.77 11.44
N ASN A 61 -12.81 -1.50 11.80
CA ASN A 61 -13.60 -0.33 11.33
C ASN A 61 -13.82 -0.21 9.80
N ASN A 62 -13.09 -0.97 8.99
CA ASN A 62 -13.30 -1.14 7.55
C ASN A 62 -14.36 -2.20 7.19
N ALA A 63 -15.11 -2.74 8.15
CA ALA A 63 -16.19 -3.72 7.92
C ALA A 63 -17.27 -3.25 6.93
N ARG A 64 -17.35 -1.95 6.65
CA ARG A 64 -18.20 -1.37 5.59
C ARG A 64 -17.71 -1.64 4.15
N LYS A 65 -16.48 -2.13 3.96
CA LYS A 65 -15.89 -2.43 2.64
C LYS A 65 -15.29 -3.84 2.63
N LEU A 66 -16.16 -4.84 2.70
CA LEU A 66 -15.76 -6.22 2.40
C LEU A 66 -15.41 -6.34 0.92
N THR A 67 -14.35 -7.08 0.59
CA THR A 67 -14.10 -7.48 -0.80
C THR A 67 -15.16 -8.50 -1.23
N THR A 68 -15.39 -8.65 -2.54
CA THR A 68 -16.34 -9.64 -3.08
C THR A 68 -16.04 -11.05 -2.57
N LYS A 69 -14.75 -11.42 -2.44
CA LYS A 69 -14.33 -12.72 -1.91
C LYS A 69 -14.72 -12.88 -0.44
N GLN A 70 -14.48 -11.87 0.39
CA GLN A 70 -14.85 -11.88 1.81
C GLN A 70 -16.38 -11.88 1.99
N LEU A 71 -17.10 -11.10 1.19
CA LEU A 71 -18.57 -11.06 1.22
C LEU A 71 -19.17 -12.42 0.84
N ASN A 72 -18.68 -13.04 -0.23
CA ASN A 72 -19.15 -14.37 -0.66
C ASN A 72 -18.85 -15.44 0.39
N GLN A 73 -17.68 -15.41 1.04
CA GLN A 73 -17.38 -16.32 2.15
C GLN A 73 -18.31 -16.11 3.35
N LEU A 74 -18.68 -14.86 3.65
CA LEU A 74 -19.63 -14.54 4.73
C LEU A 74 -21.05 -15.03 4.39
N LEU A 75 -21.53 -14.75 3.18
CA LEU A 75 -22.86 -15.17 2.72
C LEU A 75 -22.97 -16.70 2.61
N ALA A 76 -21.88 -17.40 2.25
CA ALA A 76 -21.86 -18.86 2.26
C ALA A 76 -21.99 -19.47 3.67
N LYS A 77 -21.50 -18.75 4.71
CA LYS A 77 -21.69 -19.17 6.11
C LYS A 77 -23.09 -18.87 6.64
N TYR A 78 -23.72 -17.81 6.15
CA TYR A 78 -25.07 -17.38 6.57
C TYR A 78 -25.96 -17.23 5.32
N PRO A 79 -26.35 -18.35 4.71
CA PRO A 79 -27.19 -18.32 3.52
C PRO A 79 -28.54 -17.67 3.84
N GLN A 80 -28.99 -16.78 2.96
CA GLN A 80 -30.35 -16.24 3.03
C GLN A 80 -31.28 -17.13 2.21
N TYR A 81 -32.24 -17.74 2.87
CA TYR A 81 -33.31 -18.48 2.22
C TYR A 81 -34.43 -17.50 1.90
N ASN A 82 -34.79 -17.38 0.63
CA ASN A 82 -36.04 -16.73 0.25
C ASN A 82 -37.16 -17.71 0.54
N GLU A 83 -38.04 -17.35 1.47
CA GLU A 83 -39.17 -18.19 1.91
C GLU A 83 -40.31 -18.25 0.87
N GLU A 84 -40.22 -17.47 -0.22
CA GLU A 84 -41.23 -17.37 -1.29
C GLU A 84 -40.74 -17.94 -2.65
N LEU A 85 -40.26 -19.18 -2.67
CA LEU A 85 -40.04 -19.96 -3.89
C LEU A 85 -40.52 -21.40 -3.73
#